data_AF-A0A848Y122-F1
#
_entry.id   AF-A0A848Y122-F1
#
_cell.length_a   1.000
_cell.length_b   1.000
_cell.length_c   1.000
_cell.angle_alpha   90.00
_cell.angle_beta   90.00
_cell.angle_gamma   90.00
#
_symmetry.space_group_name_H-M   'P 1'
#
loop_
_entity.id
_entity.type
_entity.pdbx_description
1 polymer ?
#
loop_
_entity_poly.entity_id
_entity_poly.type
_entity_poly.pdbx_seq_one_letter_code
_entity_poly.pdbx_strand_id
1 'polypeptide(L)'
;MEPLARWQTWLDAHRAEALDLVRIYLGIGLFVRGLYFLTNSEAYFALMPEAGPGFLVSGTLLHYVALAHLGGGLLLTVGLLTRIAALVQVPILLGAVVFVHGTEGLLGGDQSFELAAMVLFLLVLFTLWGSGPWSLDDYLARRAATEQEDEAALIAANVQRLRERAQMETDQEHAVVVSGEATPTASGPIHYLDTEAECSCGNDIHHPDVVVERHYSFPGVLPFVAGVTATPARVSFRCSSCGEVFAETTDPALLQQYRYEEHPGPTS
;
A
#
# COMPACT_ATOMS: atom_id res chain seq x y z
N MET A 1 -42.68 21.97 18.83
CA MET A 1 -41.69 20.87 18.87
C MET A 1 -40.95 20.66 17.55
N GLU A 2 -41.44 21.16 16.40
CA GLU A 2 -40.71 21.11 15.12
C GLU A 2 -39.27 21.65 15.09
N PRO A 3 -38.93 22.80 15.72
CA PRO A 3 -37.58 23.34 15.58
C PRO A 3 -36.51 22.44 16.20
N LEU A 4 -36.79 21.81 17.36
CA LEU A 4 -35.84 20.91 18.03
C LEU A 4 -35.59 19.63 17.23
N ALA A 5 -36.63 19.04 16.65
CA ALA A 5 -36.49 17.85 15.80
C ALA A 5 -35.63 18.16 14.56
N ARG A 6 -35.85 19.31 13.92
CA ARG A 6 -35.04 19.76 12.78
C ARG A 6 -33.56 19.96 13.15
N TRP A 7 -33.28 20.56 14.31
CA TRP A 7 -31.90 20.72 14.80
C TRP A 7 -31.22 19.39 15.10
N GLN A 8 -31.94 18.42 15.68
CA GLN A 8 -31.42 17.08 15.93
C GLN A 8 -31.06 16.35 14.63
N THR A 9 -31.98 16.33 13.65
CA THR A 9 -31.71 15.69 12.35
C THR A 9 -30.54 16.35 11.63
N TRP A 10 -30.40 17.68 11.73
CA TRP A 10 -29.26 18.39 11.15
C TRP A 10 -27.95 18.02 11.86
N LEU A 11 -27.93 17.99 13.19
CA LEU A 11 -26.74 17.59 13.96
C LEU A 11 -26.35 16.14 13.66
N ASP A 12 -27.32 15.24 13.59
CA ASP A 12 -27.10 13.83 13.28
C ASP A 12 -26.50 13.63 11.89
N ALA A 13 -26.95 14.43 10.92
CA ALA A 13 -26.40 14.43 9.57
C ALA A 13 -24.96 14.98 9.50
N HIS A 14 -24.57 15.87 10.43
CA HIS A 14 -23.26 16.57 10.39
C HIS A 14 -22.27 16.12 11.49
N ARG A 15 -22.50 14.96 12.12
CA ARG A 15 -21.67 14.49 13.23
C ARG A 15 -20.21 14.30 12.85
N ALA A 16 -19.96 13.81 11.63
CA ALA A 16 -18.62 13.49 11.17
C ALA A 16 -17.81 14.77 10.86
N GLU A 17 -18.47 15.75 10.25
CA GLU A 17 -17.93 17.08 9.94
C GLU A 17 -17.65 17.87 11.22
N ALA A 18 -18.50 17.74 12.25
CA ALA A 18 -18.25 18.35 13.54
C ALA A 18 -16.97 17.80 14.20
N LEU A 19 -16.73 16.48 14.10
CA LEU A 19 -15.49 15.87 14.60
C LEU A 19 -14.26 16.33 13.80
N ASP A 20 -14.41 16.57 12.49
CA ASP A 20 -13.33 17.16 11.68
C ASP A 20 -13.00 18.60 12.09
N LEU A 21 -14.00 19.41 12.43
CA LEU A 21 -13.75 20.76 12.96
C LEU A 21 -12.98 20.70 14.29
N VAL A 22 -13.36 19.77 15.18
CA VAL A 22 -12.62 19.54 16.44
C VAL A 22 -11.19 19.11 16.16
N ARG A 23 -10.99 18.19 15.21
CA ARG A 23 -9.66 17.73 14.78
C ARG A 23 -8.81 18.90 14.27
N ILE A 24 -9.35 19.73 13.39
CA ILE A 24 -8.67 20.89 12.82
C ILE A 24 -8.26 21.88 13.93
N TYR A 25 -9.19 22.22 14.82
CA TYR A 25 -8.93 23.10 15.96
C TYR A 25 -7.83 22.54 16.87
N LEU A 26 -7.89 21.25 17.19
CA LEU A 26 -6.90 20.56 18.00
C LEU A 26 -5.52 20.56 17.34
N GLY A 27 -5.46 20.27 16.03
CA GLY A 27 -4.23 20.29 15.24
C GLY A 27 -3.56 21.67 15.22
N ILE A 28 -4.35 22.74 15.00
CA ILE A 28 -3.87 24.12 15.03
C ILE A 28 -3.33 24.46 16.43
N GLY A 29 -4.06 24.11 17.49
CA GLY A 29 -3.63 24.34 18.87
C GLY A 29 -2.28 23.67 19.19
N LEU A 30 -2.12 22.41 18.79
CA LEU A 30 -0.87 21.67 18.98
C LEU A 30 0.28 22.25 18.14
N PHE A 31 0.01 22.67 16.90
CA PHE A 31 0.99 23.33 16.05
C PHE A 31 1.50 24.64 16.69
N VAL A 32 0.58 25.50 17.13
CA VAL A 32 0.93 26.75 17.83
C VAL A 32 1.72 26.46 19.11
N ARG A 33 1.36 25.40 19.84
CA ARG A 33 2.12 24.97 21.03
C ARG A 33 3.55 24.57 20.67
N GLY A 34 3.74 23.83 19.58
CA GLY A 34 5.06 23.49 19.05
C GLY A 34 5.89 24.71 18.67
N LEU A 35 5.26 25.71 18.03
CA LEU A 35 5.92 26.98 17.69
C LEU A 35 6.35 27.73 18.96
N TYR A 36 5.47 27.81 19.95
CA TYR A 36 5.78 28.45 21.23
C TYR A 36 6.93 27.74 21.95
N PHE A 37 7.01 26.42 21.84
CA PHE A 37 8.09 25.61 22.44
C PHE A 37 9.45 25.88 21.78
N LEU A 38 9.47 26.08 20.46
CA LEU A 38 10.70 26.49 19.75
C LEU A 38 11.19 27.87 20.16
N THR A 39 10.28 28.83 20.36
CA THR A 39 10.66 30.21 20.68
C THR A 39 10.97 30.43 22.16
N ASN A 40 10.54 29.54 23.05
CA ASN A 40 10.67 29.68 24.51
C ASN A 40 11.31 28.44 25.18
N SER A 41 12.24 27.78 24.49
CA SER A 41 12.88 26.54 24.94
C SER A 41 13.53 26.64 26.34
N GLU A 42 14.09 27.81 26.69
CA GLU A 42 14.75 28.05 27.98
C GLU A 42 13.80 27.89 29.18
N ALA A 43 12.55 28.33 29.06
CA ALA A 43 11.55 28.20 30.12
C ALA A 43 11.18 26.73 30.39
N TYR A 44 11.25 25.87 29.37
CA TYR A 44 10.94 24.44 29.50
C TYR A 44 12.13 23.63 30.04
N PHE A 45 13.37 24.03 29.72
CA PHE A 45 14.56 23.47 30.37
C PHE A 45 14.53 23.69 31.89
N ALA A 46 14.03 24.83 32.35
CA ALA A 46 13.92 25.14 33.79
C ALA A 46 12.89 24.27 34.54
N LEU A 47 11.94 23.65 33.82
CA LEU A 47 10.94 22.74 34.39
C LEU A 47 11.41 21.28 34.43
N MET A 48 12.54 20.95 33.78
CA MET A 48 13.13 19.62 33.86
C MET A 48 13.95 19.51 35.15
N PRO A 49 13.71 18.50 36.01
CA PRO A 49 14.55 18.25 37.18
C PRO A 49 16.02 18.10 36.77
N GLU A 50 16.98 18.52 37.61
CA GLU A 50 18.43 18.31 37.42
C GLU A 50 18.81 16.81 37.45
N ALA A 51 18.28 16.02 36.53
CA ALA A 51 18.44 14.58 36.48
C ALA A 51 19.74 14.21 35.74
N GLY A 52 20.87 14.30 36.47
CA GLY A 52 22.10 13.57 36.15
C GLY A 52 22.68 13.82 34.74
N PRO A 53 23.44 12.88 34.14
CA PRO A 53 24.17 13.08 32.87
C PRO A 53 23.24 13.14 31.63
N GLY A 54 22.19 13.96 31.72
CA GLY A 54 21.00 13.98 30.87
C GLY A 54 20.89 15.20 29.96
N PHE A 55 21.98 15.93 29.66
CA PHE A 55 21.96 17.02 28.67
C PHE A 55 21.52 16.53 27.28
N LEU A 56 22.01 15.36 26.84
CA LEU A 56 21.62 14.74 25.57
C LEU A 56 20.18 14.21 25.59
N VAL A 57 19.71 13.69 26.73
CA VAL A 57 18.33 13.20 26.90
C VAL A 57 17.34 14.37 26.92
N SER A 58 17.69 15.45 27.62
CA SER A 58 16.88 16.67 27.70
C SER A 58 16.83 17.38 26.35
N GLY A 59 17.96 17.47 25.65
CA GLY A 59 18.04 18.05 24.30
C GLY A 59 17.25 17.24 23.26
N THR A 60 17.42 15.92 23.21
CA THR A 60 16.68 15.08 22.25
C THR A 60 15.19 15.06 22.52
N LEU A 61 14.77 15.01 23.80
CA LEU A 61 13.37 15.09 24.20
C LEU A 61 12.74 16.43 23.80
N LEU A 62 13.46 17.55 23.97
CA LEU A 62 12.98 18.87 23.59
C LEU A 62 12.71 18.96 22.07
N HIS A 63 13.65 18.49 21.25
CA HIS A 63 13.47 18.45 19.80
C HIS A 63 12.34 17.51 19.40
N TYR A 64 12.23 16.34 20.04
CA TYR A 64 11.12 15.43 19.82
C TYR A 64 9.77 16.11 20.13
N VAL A 65 9.63 16.76 21.28
CA VAL A 65 8.39 17.45 21.67
C VAL A 65 8.04 18.56 20.68
N ALA A 66 9.01 19.38 20.27
CA ALA A 66 8.81 20.46 19.30
C ALA A 66 8.36 19.93 17.93
N LEU A 67 9.08 18.94 17.41
CA LEU A 67 8.80 18.35 16.09
C LEU A 67 7.50 17.55 16.09
N ALA A 68 7.18 16.84 17.17
CA ALA A 68 5.91 16.14 17.33
C ALA A 68 4.74 17.13 17.35
N HIS A 69 4.84 18.23 18.10
CA HIS A 69 3.79 19.25 18.13
C HIS A 69 3.59 19.96 16.80
N LEU A 70 4.68 20.35 16.14
CA LEU A 70 4.60 21.00 14.83
C LEU A 70 4.15 20.04 13.73
N GLY A 71 4.88 18.94 13.53
CA GLY A 71 4.59 17.98 12.49
C GLY A 71 3.26 17.28 12.74
N GLY A 72 3.05 16.75 13.95
CA GLY A 72 1.81 16.09 14.34
C GLY A 72 0.61 17.04 14.36
N GLY A 73 0.78 18.28 14.81
CA GLY A 73 -0.27 19.31 14.75
C GLY A 73 -0.68 19.67 13.32
N LEU A 74 0.30 19.83 12.42
CA LEU A 74 0.05 20.09 11.00
C LEU A 74 -0.66 18.91 10.32
N LEU A 75 -0.15 17.69 10.53
CA LEU A 75 -0.74 16.46 10.01
C LEU A 75 -2.17 16.25 10.51
N LEU A 76 -2.42 16.50 11.81
CA LEU A 76 -3.77 16.47 12.37
C LEU A 76 -4.66 17.55 11.78
N THR A 77 -4.14 18.75 11.48
CA THR A 77 -4.93 19.84 10.88
C THR A 77 -5.38 19.48 9.46
N VAL A 78 -4.46 18.99 8.63
CA VAL A 78 -4.78 18.58 7.25
C VAL A 78 -5.58 17.27 7.21
N GLY A 79 -5.45 16.44 8.23
CA GLY A 79 -6.12 15.15 8.30
C GLY A 79 -5.37 14.09 7.50
N LEU A 80 -4.04 14.10 7.59
CA LEU A 80 -3.15 13.13 6.96
C LEU A 80 -2.47 12.28 8.04
N LEU A 81 -2.43 10.96 7.89
CA LEU A 81 -1.86 10.03 8.87
C LEU A 81 -2.42 10.27 10.28
N THR A 82 -3.71 10.61 10.38
CA THR A 82 -4.35 11.14 11.60
C THR A 82 -4.12 10.30 12.85
N ARG A 83 -4.22 8.97 12.72
CA ARG A 83 -4.00 8.05 13.85
C ARG A 83 -2.57 8.11 14.37
N ILE A 84 -1.59 8.17 13.47
CA ILE A 84 -0.16 8.23 13.83
C ILE A 84 0.16 9.61 14.40
N ALA A 85 -0.34 10.68 13.77
CA ALA A 85 -0.15 12.05 14.23
C ALA A 85 -0.73 12.27 15.63
N ALA A 86 -1.92 11.70 15.93
CA ALA A 86 -2.49 11.72 17.27
C ALA A 86 -1.68 10.88 18.26
N LEU A 87 -1.32 9.65 17.89
CA LEU A 87 -0.60 8.71 18.76
C LEU A 87 0.74 9.26 19.25
N VAL A 88 1.50 9.93 18.37
CA VAL A 88 2.80 10.53 18.72
C VAL A 88 2.65 11.66 19.76
N GLN A 89 1.48 12.31 19.81
CA GLN A 89 1.20 13.41 20.74
C GLN A 89 0.73 12.92 22.12
N VAL A 90 0.12 11.74 22.19
CA VAL A 90 -0.39 11.12 23.43
C VAL A 90 0.68 11.03 24.53
N PRO A 91 1.89 10.46 24.34
CA PRO A 91 2.87 10.35 25.42
C PRO A 91 3.34 11.71 25.93
N ILE A 92 3.36 12.73 25.07
CA ILE A 92 3.78 14.07 25.45
C ILE A 92 2.74 14.74 26.36
N LEU A 93 1.47 14.68 25.96
CA LEU A 93 0.35 15.22 26.74
C LEU A 93 0.12 14.42 28.02
N LEU A 94 0.29 13.10 27.99
CA LEU A 94 0.26 12.24 29.17
C LEU A 94 1.37 12.62 30.16
N GLY A 95 2.58 12.85 29.67
CA GLY A 95 3.69 13.35 30.49
C GLY A 95 3.37 14.70 31.13
N ALA A 96 2.78 15.63 30.37
CA ALA A 96 2.36 16.92 30.91
C ALA A 96 1.27 16.79 31.98
N VAL A 97 0.29 15.89 31.81
CA VAL A 97 -0.77 15.66 32.78
C VAL A 97 -0.23 15.03 34.08
N VAL A 98 0.64 14.02 33.97
CA VAL A 98 1.15 13.27 35.13
C VAL A 98 2.25 14.02 35.88
N PHE A 99 3.25 14.54 35.17
CA PHE A 99 4.45 15.08 35.80
C PHE A 99 4.37 16.58 36.11
N VAL A 100 3.61 17.36 35.33
CA VAL A 100 3.52 18.82 35.53
C VAL A 100 2.36 19.17 36.46
N HIS A 101 1.19 18.54 36.26
CA HIS A 101 -0.03 18.92 36.99
C HIS A 101 -0.43 17.91 38.07
N GLY A 102 0.23 16.76 38.16
CA GLY A 102 -0.09 15.71 39.16
C GLY A 102 0.12 16.16 40.61
N THR A 103 0.88 17.24 40.83
CA THR A 103 1.19 17.78 42.17
C THR A 103 0.23 18.87 42.65
N GLU A 104 -0.51 19.52 41.75
CA GLU A 104 -1.39 20.67 42.08
C GLU A 104 -2.82 20.24 42.45
N GLY A 105 -3.17 18.97 42.23
CA GLY A 105 -4.44 18.37 42.63
C GLY A 105 -5.61 18.70 41.70
N LEU A 106 -6.61 17.83 41.66
CA LEU A 106 -7.77 17.91 40.74
C LEU A 106 -8.70 19.13 40.95
N LEU A 107 -8.47 19.91 42.03
CA LEU A 107 -9.26 21.06 42.46
C LEU A 107 -8.42 22.34 42.58
N GLY A 108 -7.15 22.31 42.14
CA GLY A 108 -6.38 23.53 41.95
C GLY A 108 -7.05 24.36 40.87
N GLY A 109 -7.32 25.64 41.12
CA GLY A 109 -8.10 26.52 40.23
C GLY A 109 -7.43 26.84 38.89
N ASP A 110 -6.44 26.06 38.46
CA ASP A 110 -5.66 26.27 37.26
C ASP A 110 -6.35 25.59 36.06
N GLN A 111 -6.89 26.42 35.16
CA GLN A 111 -7.57 25.99 33.91
C GLN A 111 -6.67 25.16 32.98
N SER A 112 -5.36 25.09 33.25
CA SER A 112 -4.37 24.38 32.43
C SER A 112 -4.50 22.87 32.49
N PHE A 113 -4.87 22.28 33.64
CA PHE A 113 -4.99 20.82 33.76
C PHE A 113 -6.19 20.28 32.97
N GLU A 114 -7.37 20.89 33.13
CA GLU A 114 -8.60 20.45 32.46
C GLU A 114 -8.45 20.50 30.94
N LEU A 115 -7.83 21.57 30.43
CA LEU A 115 -7.55 21.70 29.01
C LEU A 115 -6.58 20.61 28.52
N ALA A 116 -5.51 20.33 29.26
CA ALA A 116 -4.55 19.28 28.91
C ALA A 116 -5.18 17.88 28.93
N ALA A 117 -6.02 17.59 29.92
CA ALA A 117 -6.75 16.34 30.03
C ALA A 117 -7.78 16.18 28.90
N MET A 118 -8.51 17.25 28.55
CA MET A 118 -9.44 17.26 27.42
C MET A 118 -8.71 17.02 26.09
N VAL A 119 -7.59 17.70 25.86
CA VAL A 119 -6.75 17.52 24.65
C VAL A 119 -6.24 16.08 24.59
N LEU A 120 -5.73 15.53 25.70
CA LEU A 120 -5.28 14.14 25.78
C LEU A 120 -6.43 13.16 25.44
N PHE A 121 -7.62 13.38 26.02
CA PHE A 121 -8.79 12.56 25.74
C PHE A 121 -9.17 12.58 24.25
N LEU A 122 -9.23 13.78 23.64
CA LEU A 122 -9.52 13.93 22.21
C LEU A 122 -8.46 13.26 21.33
N LEU A 123 -7.16 13.36 21.69
CA LEU A 123 -6.09 12.67 20.98
C LEU A 123 -6.25 11.15 21.04
N VAL A 124 -6.65 10.59 22.19
CA VAL A 124 -6.97 9.16 22.29
C VAL A 124 -8.14 8.79 21.37
N LEU A 125 -9.21 9.60 21.32
CA LEU A 125 -10.32 9.34 20.40
C LEU A 125 -9.87 9.34 18.93
N PHE A 126 -9.08 10.34 18.50
CA PHE A 126 -8.58 10.39 17.13
C PHE A 126 -7.56 9.27 16.82
N THR A 127 -6.85 8.77 17.83
CA THR A 127 -5.98 7.60 17.69
C THR A 127 -6.79 6.33 17.38
N LEU A 128 -7.94 6.16 18.04
CA LEU A 128 -8.79 4.97 17.90
C LEU A 128 -9.69 5.02 16.66
N TRP A 129 -10.42 6.13 16.46
CA TRP A 129 -11.39 6.24 15.36
C TRP A 129 -10.73 6.68 14.04
N GLY A 130 -9.69 7.52 14.09
CA GLY A 130 -9.06 8.08 12.90
C GLY A 130 -9.71 9.37 12.41
N SER A 131 -9.66 9.59 11.10
CA SER A 131 -10.08 10.85 10.47
C SER A 131 -11.53 10.85 9.99
N GLY A 132 -12.10 12.05 9.78
CA GLY A 132 -13.43 12.24 9.22
C GLY A 132 -13.45 12.56 7.71
N PRO A 133 -14.63 12.87 7.14
CA PRO A 133 -14.84 13.11 5.71
C PRO A 133 -14.04 14.26 5.10
N TRP A 134 -13.65 15.26 5.90
CA TRP A 134 -12.87 16.43 5.44
C TRP A 134 -11.36 16.22 5.61
N SER A 135 -10.92 14.98 5.81
CA SER A 135 -9.52 14.64 5.93
C SER A 135 -8.90 14.29 4.58
N LEU A 136 -7.62 14.59 4.43
CA LEU A 136 -6.86 14.16 3.26
C LEU A 136 -6.77 12.63 3.16
N ASP A 137 -6.72 11.93 4.31
CA ASP A 137 -6.79 10.46 4.39
C ASP A 137 -8.07 9.93 3.68
N ASP A 138 -9.24 10.50 3.95
CA ASP A 138 -10.51 10.09 3.33
C ASP A 138 -10.57 10.45 1.84
N TYR A 139 -10.07 11.64 1.47
CA TYR A 139 -9.99 12.05 0.06
C TYR A 139 -9.13 11.09 -0.78
N LEU A 140 -7.95 10.71 -0.27
CA LEU A 140 -7.06 9.78 -0.96
C LEU A 140 -7.67 8.38 -1.06
N ALA A 141 -8.34 7.91 0.00
CA ALA A 141 -9.00 6.61 0.01
C ALA A 141 -10.14 6.53 -1.03
N ARG A 142 -10.98 7.57 -1.13
CA ARG A 142 -12.05 7.64 -2.13
C ARG A 142 -11.49 7.66 -3.55
N ARG A 143 -10.44 8.43 -3.78
CA ARG A 143 -9.81 8.56 -5.10
C ARG A 143 -9.19 7.24 -5.56
N ALA A 144 -8.52 6.51 -4.67
CA ALA A 144 -8.01 5.18 -4.95
C ALA A 144 -9.13 4.16 -5.26
N ALA A 145 -10.25 4.22 -4.54
CA ALA A 145 -11.40 3.34 -4.79
C ALA A 145 -12.01 3.59 -6.18
N THR A 146 -12.19 4.85 -6.57
CA THR A 146 -12.69 5.19 -7.92
C THR A 146 -11.75 4.74 -9.02
N GLU A 147 -10.44 4.96 -8.88
CA GLU A 147 -9.45 4.48 -9.86
C GLU A 147 -9.51 2.95 -10.03
N GLN A 148 -9.72 2.22 -8.94
CA GLN A 148 -9.85 0.76 -8.96
C GLN A 148 -11.16 0.29 -9.63
N GLU A 149 -12.27 0.99 -9.42
CA GLU A 149 -13.54 0.72 -10.10
C GLU A 149 -13.43 0.97 -11.62
N ASP A 150 -12.80 2.08 -12.02
CA ASP A 150 -12.57 2.41 -13.43
C ASP A 150 -11.68 1.38 -14.12
N GLU A 151 -10.58 0.97 -13.47
CA GLU A 151 -9.69 -0.08 -13.98
C GLU A 151 -10.43 -1.42 -14.13
N ALA A 152 -11.23 -1.81 -13.14
CA ALA A 152 -12.04 -3.03 -13.20
C ALA A 152 -13.07 -2.97 -14.35
N ALA A 153 -13.72 -1.83 -14.56
CA ALA A 153 -14.67 -1.63 -15.65
C ALA A 153 -13.98 -1.72 -17.04
N LEU A 154 -12.78 -1.14 -17.18
CA LEU A 154 -11.99 -1.22 -18.40
C LEU A 154 -11.56 -2.66 -18.72
N ILE A 155 -11.10 -3.41 -17.72
CA ILE A 155 -10.73 -4.82 -17.88
C ILE A 155 -11.95 -5.63 -18.30
N ALA A 156 -13.10 -5.45 -17.63
CA ALA A 156 -14.34 -6.14 -17.97
C ALA A 156 -14.78 -5.86 -19.42
N ALA A 157 -14.72 -4.61 -19.86
CA ALA A 157 -15.04 -4.22 -21.24
C ALA A 157 -14.07 -4.84 -22.26
N ASN A 158 -12.77 -4.87 -21.95
CA ASN A 158 -11.78 -5.49 -22.84
C ASN A 158 -11.97 -7.01 -22.95
N VAL A 159 -12.24 -7.70 -21.84
CA VAL A 159 -12.55 -9.14 -21.84
C VAL A 159 -13.77 -9.43 -22.69
N GLN A 160 -14.82 -8.61 -22.60
CA GLN A 160 -16.01 -8.78 -23.44
C GLN A 160 -15.67 -8.64 -24.93
N ARG A 161 -14.91 -7.60 -25.32
CA ARG A 161 -14.50 -7.40 -26.72
C ARG A 161 -13.66 -8.57 -27.25
N LEU A 162 -12.79 -9.15 -26.41
CA LEU A 162 -12.00 -10.31 -26.80
C LEU A 162 -12.87 -11.55 -26.98
N ARG A 163 -13.86 -11.78 -26.12
CA ARG A 163 -14.83 -12.87 -26.28
C ARG A 163 -15.64 -12.72 -27.56
N GLU A 164 -16.12 -11.51 -27.85
CA GLU A 164 -16.84 -11.20 -29.09
C GLU A 164 -15.96 -11.46 -30.33
N ARG A 165 -14.68 -11.07 -30.29
CA ARG A 165 -13.71 -11.36 -31.37
C ARG A 165 -13.44 -12.85 -31.54
N ALA A 166 -13.16 -13.56 -30.45
CA ALA A 166 -12.92 -15.01 -30.49
C ALA A 166 -14.14 -15.77 -31.01
N GLN A 167 -15.35 -15.32 -30.64
CA GLN A 167 -16.59 -15.90 -31.16
C GLN A 167 -16.76 -15.63 -32.66
N MET A 168 -16.47 -14.41 -33.13
CA MET A 168 -16.46 -14.10 -34.56
C MET A 168 -15.41 -14.90 -35.35
N GLU A 169 -14.21 -15.08 -34.80
CA GLU A 169 -13.15 -15.91 -35.41
C GLU A 169 -13.60 -17.38 -35.51
N THR A 170 -14.21 -17.92 -34.45
CA THR A 170 -14.76 -19.28 -34.43
C THR A 170 -15.87 -19.46 -35.48
N ASP A 171 -16.78 -18.49 -35.59
CA ASP A 171 -17.87 -18.50 -36.57
C ASP A 171 -17.32 -18.42 -38.01
N GLN A 172 -16.27 -17.62 -38.22
CA GLN A 172 -15.60 -17.48 -39.51
C GLN A 172 -14.85 -18.77 -39.89
N GLU A 173 -14.14 -19.39 -38.96
CA GLU A 173 -13.42 -20.64 -39.20
C GLU A 173 -14.38 -21.80 -39.50
N HIS A 174 -15.52 -21.90 -38.80
CA HIS A 174 -16.59 -22.84 -39.15
C HIS A 174 -17.15 -22.60 -40.55
N ALA A 175 -17.32 -21.34 -40.98
CA ALA A 175 -17.76 -21.02 -42.33
C ALA A 175 -16.72 -21.40 -43.41
N VAL A 176 -15.43 -21.28 -43.10
CA VAL A 176 -14.32 -21.65 -44.01
C VAL A 176 -14.11 -23.17 -44.07
N VAL A 177 -14.23 -23.90 -42.95
CA VAL A 177 -14.18 -25.38 -42.92
C VAL A 177 -15.33 -26.00 -43.72
N VAL A 178 -16.51 -25.37 -43.72
CA VAL A 178 -17.64 -25.74 -44.60
C VAL A 178 -17.33 -25.45 -46.08
N SER A 179 -16.37 -24.56 -46.39
CA SER A 179 -16.01 -24.14 -47.76
C SER A 179 -14.73 -24.78 -48.32
N GLY A 180 -13.98 -25.57 -47.54
CA GLY A 180 -12.98 -26.52 -48.06
C GLY A 180 -11.72 -25.94 -48.72
N GLU A 181 -11.10 -24.89 -48.18
CA GLU A 181 -9.80 -24.40 -48.67
C GLU A 181 -8.81 -24.18 -47.52
N ALA A 182 -7.80 -25.06 -47.38
CA ALA A 182 -6.74 -24.93 -46.37
C ALA A 182 -5.47 -24.35 -47.02
N THR A 183 -5.03 -23.18 -46.56
CA THR A 183 -3.70 -22.62 -46.89
C THR A 183 -2.86 -22.53 -45.61
N PRO A 184 -1.70 -23.20 -45.54
CA PRO A 184 -0.83 -23.12 -44.37
C PRO A 184 -0.06 -21.80 -44.38
N THR A 185 -0.13 -21.04 -43.28
CA THR A 185 0.60 -19.79 -43.12
C THR A 185 1.88 -20.06 -42.34
N ALA A 186 3.02 -19.65 -42.91
CA ALA A 186 4.36 -19.91 -42.37
C ALA A 186 4.66 -19.05 -41.13
N SER A 187 5.04 -19.71 -40.03
CA SER A 187 5.64 -19.10 -38.84
C SER A 187 7.14 -18.84 -39.07
N GLY A 188 7.65 -17.73 -38.51
CA GLY A 188 9.05 -17.27 -38.62
C GLY A 188 10.10 -18.24 -38.03
N PRO A 189 11.39 -17.88 -38.08
CA PRO A 189 12.48 -18.79 -37.70
C PRO A 189 12.45 -19.04 -36.18
N ILE A 190 12.00 -20.23 -35.79
CA ILE A 190 12.08 -20.74 -34.42
C ILE A 190 13.51 -21.26 -34.20
N HIS A 191 14.18 -20.75 -33.17
CA HIS A 191 15.45 -21.30 -32.71
C HIS A 191 15.12 -22.50 -31.82
N TYR A 192 15.40 -23.71 -32.28
CA TYR A 192 15.18 -24.93 -31.49
C TYR A 192 16.42 -25.24 -30.65
N LEU A 193 16.18 -25.69 -29.43
CA LEU A 193 17.18 -26.44 -28.68
C LEU A 193 17.51 -27.72 -29.44
N ASP A 194 18.78 -28.10 -29.49
CA ASP A 194 19.22 -29.34 -30.13
C ASP A 194 18.35 -30.51 -29.64
N THR A 195 17.56 -31.06 -30.56
CA THR A 195 16.47 -32.04 -30.37
C THR A 195 16.93 -33.44 -29.94
N GLU A 196 18.20 -33.60 -29.56
CA GLU A 196 18.81 -34.90 -29.22
C GLU A 196 18.86 -35.16 -27.69
N ALA A 197 18.30 -34.27 -26.87
CA ALA A 197 18.24 -34.45 -25.43
C ALA A 197 16.98 -35.26 -25.00
N GLU A 198 17.19 -36.40 -24.36
CA GLU A 198 16.14 -37.30 -23.85
C GLU A 198 16.38 -37.64 -22.36
N CYS A 199 15.33 -37.75 -21.52
CA CYS A 199 15.45 -38.36 -20.18
C CYS A 199 15.85 -39.84 -20.33
N SER A 200 16.42 -40.44 -19.29
CA SER A 200 16.59 -41.90 -19.14
C SER A 200 15.29 -42.71 -19.34
N CYS A 201 14.12 -42.08 -19.27
CA CYS A 201 12.81 -42.67 -19.62
C CYS A 201 12.51 -42.71 -21.12
N GLY A 202 13.32 -42.06 -21.96
CA GLY A 202 13.08 -41.88 -23.39
C GLY A 202 12.19 -40.68 -23.73
N ASN A 203 11.91 -39.78 -22.77
CA ASN A 203 11.09 -38.59 -23.01
C ASN A 203 11.98 -37.47 -23.58
N ASP A 204 11.62 -36.97 -24.76
CA ASP A 204 12.24 -35.79 -25.36
C ASP A 204 11.73 -34.48 -24.74
N ILE A 205 12.31 -33.34 -25.14
CA ILE A 205 11.94 -32.01 -24.65
C ILE A 205 10.50 -31.58 -25.02
N HIS A 206 9.85 -32.26 -25.95
CA HIS A 206 8.49 -31.96 -26.41
C HIS A 206 7.44 -32.89 -25.78
N HIS A 207 7.88 -33.88 -25.00
CA HIS A 207 6.99 -34.85 -24.37
C HIS A 207 6.10 -34.17 -23.31
N PRO A 208 4.80 -34.51 -23.23
CA PRO A 208 3.86 -33.85 -22.31
C PRO A 208 4.22 -34.00 -20.82
N ASP A 209 4.97 -35.05 -20.47
CA ASP A 209 5.50 -35.28 -19.11
C ASP A 209 6.79 -34.47 -18.83
N VAL A 210 7.18 -33.52 -19.66
CA VAL A 210 8.35 -32.68 -19.43
C VAL A 210 7.93 -31.28 -19.04
N VAL A 211 8.34 -30.89 -17.83
CA VAL A 211 8.05 -29.59 -17.22
C VAL A 211 9.26 -28.68 -17.42
N VAL A 212 9.00 -27.48 -17.94
CA VAL A 212 10.01 -26.44 -18.14
C VAL A 212 10.09 -25.56 -16.89
N GLU A 213 11.20 -25.66 -16.16
CA GLU A 213 11.48 -24.83 -14.98
C GLU A 213 12.30 -23.59 -15.38
N ARG A 214 11.82 -22.41 -14.98
CA ARG A 214 12.48 -21.12 -15.24
C ARG A 214 13.16 -20.64 -13.97
N HIS A 215 14.47 -20.41 -14.02
CA HIS A 215 15.21 -19.87 -12.88
C HIS A 215 15.62 -18.42 -13.14
N TYR A 216 15.25 -17.54 -12.22
CA TYR A 216 15.59 -16.13 -12.25
C TYR A 216 16.76 -15.85 -11.33
N SER A 217 17.70 -15.01 -11.77
CA SER A 217 18.80 -14.54 -10.93
C SER A 217 18.34 -13.34 -10.10
N PHE A 218 19.01 -13.10 -8.97
CA PHE A 218 18.76 -11.96 -8.07
C PHE A 218 18.70 -10.58 -8.78
N PRO A 219 19.58 -10.24 -9.74
CA PRO A 219 19.43 -8.99 -10.51
C PRO A 219 18.24 -8.99 -11.50
N GLY A 220 17.65 -10.14 -11.81
CA GLY A 220 16.46 -10.29 -12.67
C GLY A 220 15.15 -9.88 -12.02
N VAL A 221 15.13 -9.57 -10.72
CA VAL A 221 13.94 -9.08 -10.01
C VAL A 221 13.68 -7.59 -10.26
N LEU A 222 14.72 -6.81 -10.59
CA LEU A 222 14.63 -5.36 -10.82
C LEU A 222 13.58 -4.95 -11.88
N PRO A 223 13.45 -5.61 -13.05
CA PRO A 223 12.38 -5.28 -14.01
C PRO A 223 10.95 -5.55 -13.52
N PHE A 224 10.73 -6.43 -12.53
CA PHE A 224 9.40 -6.62 -11.95
C PHE A 224 8.90 -5.37 -11.21
N VAL A 225 9.80 -4.56 -10.64
CA VAL A 225 9.46 -3.28 -10.00
C VAL A 225 8.92 -2.27 -11.02
N ALA A 226 9.29 -2.41 -12.30
CA ALA A 226 8.85 -1.57 -13.41
C ALA A 226 7.65 -2.16 -14.19
N GLY A 227 7.05 -3.26 -13.71
CA GLY A 227 5.94 -3.93 -14.40
C GLY A 227 6.35 -4.67 -15.68
N VAL A 228 7.65 -4.98 -15.86
CA VAL A 228 8.16 -5.70 -17.03
C VAL A 228 8.49 -7.13 -16.65
N THR A 229 7.91 -8.12 -17.33
CA THR A 229 8.24 -9.54 -17.15
C THR A 229 9.71 -9.79 -17.48
N ALA A 230 10.49 -10.33 -16.55
CA ALA A 230 11.91 -10.59 -16.76
C ALA A 230 12.16 -11.80 -17.67
N THR A 231 13.22 -11.74 -18.49
CA THR A 231 13.74 -12.93 -19.18
C THR A 231 14.41 -13.85 -18.13
N PRO A 232 14.15 -15.17 -18.14
CA PRO A 232 14.79 -16.10 -17.20
C PRO A 232 16.32 -16.13 -17.40
N ALA A 233 17.07 -16.42 -16.34
CA ALA A 233 18.53 -16.52 -16.40
C ALA A 233 19.00 -17.89 -16.91
N ARG A 234 18.18 -18.93 -16.67
CA ARG A 234 18.36 -20.27 -17.23
C ARG A 234 17.00 -20.99 -17.30
N VAL A 235 16.88 -21.93 -18.23
CA VAL A 235 15.72 -22.81 -18.36
C VAL A 235 16.18 -24.27 -18.28
N SER A 236 15.51 -25.06 -17.46
CA SER A 236 15.80 -26.48 -17.25
C SER A 236 14.57 -27.35 -17.55
N PHE A 237 14.79 -28.46 -18.26
CA PHE A 237 13.75 -29.42 -18.63
C PHE A 237 13.78 -30.58 -17.65
N ARG A 238 12.73 -30.71 -16.85
CA ARG A 238 12.56 -31.78 -15.87
C ARG A 238 11.44 -32.71 -16.31
N CYS A 239 11.72 -34.00 -16.43
CA CYS A 239 10.66 -34.97 -16.67
C CYS A 239 9.91 -35.27 -15.35
N SER A 240 8.58 -35.18 -15.36
CA SER A 240 7.71 -35.45 -14.21
C SER A 240 7.64 -36.93 -13.85
N SER A 241 7.94 -37.82 -14.80
CA SER A 241 7.89 -39.28 -14.60
C SER A 241 9.14 -39.82 -13.90
N CYS A 242 10.34 -39.33 -14.27
CA CYS A 242 11.64 -39.74 -13.67
C CYS A 242 12.18 -38.74 -12.63
N GLY A 243 11.78 -37.48 -12.67
CA GLY A 243 12.36 -36.38 -11.89
C GLY A 243 13.71 -35.88 -12.40
N GLU A 244 14.26 -36.50 -13.45
CA GLU A 244 15.55 -36.15 -14.06
C GLU A 244 15.49 -34.82 -14.80
N VAL A 245 16.53 -34.01 -14.63
CA VAL A 245 16.79 -32.82 -15.47
C VAL A 245 17.78 -33.23 -16.55
N PHE A 246 17.31 -33.36 -17.78
CA PHE A 246 18.08 -33.93 -18.89
C PHE A 246 18.55 -32.90 -19.91
N ALA A 247 18.00 -31.68 -19.87
CA ALA A 247 18.46 -30.56 -20.67
C ALA A 247 18.42 -29.25 -19.88
N GLU A 248 19.42 -28.39 -20.08
CA GLU A 248 19.46 -27.02 -19.57
C GLU A 248 19.97 -26.08 -20.67
N THR A 249 19.43 -24.86 -20.73
CA THR A 249 19.92 -23.82 -21.64
C THR A 249 20.11 -22.48 -20.97
N THR A 250 21.15 -21.79 -21.42
CA THR A 250 21.51 -20.41 -21.06
C THR A 250 21.63 -19.53 -22.29
N ASP A 251 21.24 -20.02 -23.48
CA ASP A 251 21.29 -19.25 -24.73
C ASP A 251 20.29 -18.08 -24.69
N PRO A 252 20.75 -16.82 -24.81
CA PRO A 252 19.89 -15.64 -24.80
C PRO A 252 18.72 -15.67 -25.80
N ALA A 253 18.92 -16.26 -26.98
CA ALA A 253 17.87 -16.32 -28.01
C ALA A 253 16.70 -17.23 -27.57
N LEU A 254 17.03 -18.41 -27.01
CA LEU A 254 16.06 -19.36 -26.48
C LEU A 254 15.39 -18.86 -25.19
N LEU A 255 16.14 -18.22 -24.30
CA LEU A 255 15.58 -17.63 -23.08
C LEU A 255 14.52 -16.56 -23.40
N GLN A 256 14.66 -15.84 -24.51
CA GLN A 256 13.69 -14.85 -24.96
C GLN A 256 12.39 -15.49 -25.47
N GLN A 257 12.47 -16.67 -26.09
CA GLN A 257 11.30 -17.43 -26.53
C GLN A 257 10.48 -17.93 -25.32
N TYR A 258 11.16 -18.54 -24.35
CA TYR A 258 10.53 -19.03 -23.10
C TYR A 258 10.12 -17.92 -22.10
N ARG A 259 10.23 -16.64 -22.51
CA ARG A 259 9.74 -15.50 -21.73
C ARG A 259 8.22 -15.40 -21.72
N TYR A 260 7.57 -15.76 -22.83
CA TYR A 260 6.11 -15.63 -23.02
C TYR A 260 5.45 -16.89 -23.55
N GLU A 261 6.20 -17.77 -24.21
CA GLU A 261 5.64 -19.04 -24.67
C GLU A 261 5.39 -19.94 -23.46
N GLU A 262 4.12 -20.17 -23.18
CA GLU A 262 3.70 -21.36 -22.47
C GLU A 262 4.12 -22.53 -23.34
N HIS A 263 4.94 -23.43 -22.79
CA HIS A 263 5.21 -24.71 -23.46
C HIS A 263 3.85 -25.28 -23.84
N PRO A 264 3.62 -25.67 -25.11
CA PRO A 264 2.34 -26.22 -25.53
C PRO A 264 2.00 -27.34 -24.56
N GLY A 265 1.00 -27.08 -23.72
CA GLY A 265 0.39 -28.08 -22.86
C GLY A 265 -0.36 -29.07 -23.75
N PRO A 266 -0.83 -30.19 -23.18
CA PRO A 266 -1.44 -31.25 -23.97
C PRO A 266 -2.57 -30.72 -24.85
N THR A 267 -2.41 -30.83 -26.16
CA THR A 267 -3.55 -30.89 -27.09
C THR A 267 -4.21 -32.24 -26.85
N SER A 268 -5.36 -32.23 -26.16
CA SER A 268 -6.23 -33.40 -26.02
C SER A 268 -6.72 -33.90 -27.38
#